data_AF-A0A833QBY4-F1
#
_entry.id   AF-A0A833QBY4-F1
#
_cell.length_a   1.000
_cell.length_b   1.000
_cell.length_c   1.000
_cell.angle_alpha   90.00
_cell.angle_beta   90.00
_cell.angle_gamma   90.00
#
_symmetry.space_group_name_H-M   'P 1'
#
loop_
_entity.id
_entity.type
_entity.pdbx_description
1 polymer ?
#
loop_
_entity_poly.entity_id
_entity_poly.type
_entity_poly.pdbx_seq_one_letter_code
_entity_poly.pdbx_strand_id
1 'polypeptide(L)'
;MAMARRDAEAELNLPPGFRFHPTDEELVVHYLCRKIGGQRLPVPIIAEVDLYKFDPWDLPEKALFGQREWYFFTPRDRKYPNGSRPNRAAGRGYWKATGADKPLVPKGTTKPSA
;
A
#
# COMPACT_ATOMS: atom_id res chain seq x y z
N MET A 1 -22.17 2.92 17.48
CA MET A 1 -21.21 1.80 17.46
C MET A 1 -19.86 2.36 17.04
N ALA A 2 -19.03 2.77 17.98
CA ALA A 2 -17.68 3.24 17.67
C ALA A 2 -16.84 2.02 17.31
N MET A 3 -16.36 1.95 16.06
CA MET A 3 -15.41 0.92 15.65
C MET A 3 -14.14 1.17 16.46
N ALA A 4 -13.87 0.30 17.44
CA ALA A 4 -12.64 0.35 18.20
C ALA A 4 -11.48 0.46 17.21
N ARG A 5 -10.61 1.46 17.40
CA ARG A 5 -9.36 1.57 16.65
C ARG A 5 -8.64 0.24 16.82
N ARG A 6 -8.61 -0.58 15.76
CA ARG A 6 -7.81 -1.80 15.76
C ARG A 6 -6.37 -1.34 15.67
N ASP A 7 -5.73 -1.21 16.82
CA ASP A 7 -4.29 -1.07 16.89
C ASP A 7 -3.71 -2.41 16.44
N ALA A 8 -3.45 -2.57 15.15
CA ALA A 8 -2.99 -3.84 14.60
C ALA A 8 -1.62 -4.26 15.21
N GLU A 9 -0.85 -3.32 15.80
CA GLU A 9 0.32 -3.62 16.65
C GLU A 9 -0.04 -4.48 17.86
N ALA A 10 -1.16 -4.17 18.54
CA ALA A 10 -1.61 -4.89 19.72
C ALA A 10 -2.19 -6.26 19.39
N GLU A 11 -2.90 -6.40 18.26
CA GLU A 11 -3.44 -7.69 17.82
C GLU A 11 -2.34 -8.71 17.44
N LEU A 12 -1.14 -8.24 17.08
CA LEU A 12 -0.03 -9.11 16.66
C LEU A 12 0.87 -9.59 17.80
N ASN A 13 0.65 -9.11 19.03
CA ASN A 13 1.45 -9.48 20.22
C ASN A 13 2.96 -9.43 19.98
N LEU A 14 3.43 -8.42 19.22
CA LEU A 14 4.83 -8.31 18.86
C LEU A 14 5.66 -7.81 20.05
N PRO A 15 6.89 -8.32 20.24
CA PRO A 15 7.78 -7.79 21.26
C PRO A 15 8.07 -6.30 21.03
N PRO A 16 8.36 -5.52 22.09
CA PRO A 16 8.76 -4.13 21.95
C PRO A 16 9.90 -3.95 20.94
N GLY A 17 9.74 -2.97 20.04
CA GLY A 17 10.74 -2.66 19.01
C GLY A 17 10.52 -3.36 17.67
N PHE A 18 9.69 -4.41 17.60
CA PHE A 18 9.27 -4.97 16.32
C PHE A 18 8.32 -4.01 15.59
N ARG A 19 8.56 -3.82 14.29
CA ARG A 19 7.81 -2.90 13.45
C ARG A 19 7.61 -3.50 12.07
N PHE A 20 6.55 -3.07 11.40
CA PHE A 20 6.40 -3.35 9.98
C PHE A 20 7.40 -2.50 9.20
N HIS A 21 8.46 -3.13 8.71
CA HIS A 21 9.50 -2.49 7.91
C HIS A 21 9.88 -3.41 6.72
N PRO A 22 8.95 -3.63 5.78
CA PRO A 22 9.16 -4.55 4.66
C PRO A 22 10.12 -3.96 3.62
N THR A 23 10.81 -4.83 2.90
CA THR A 23 11.52 -4.49 1.66
C THR A 23 10.55 -4.27 0.50
N ASP A 24 11.02 -3.60 -0.57
CA ASP A 24 10.25 -3.41 -1.80
C ASP A 24 9.73 -4.75 -2.37
N GLU A 25 10.56 -5.79 -2.32
CA GLU A 25 10.22 -7.14 -2.79
C GLU A 25 9.10 -7.76 -1.94
N GLU A 26 9.19 -7.64 -0.61
CA GLU A 26 8.17 -8.17 0.29
C GLU A 26 6.82 -7.48 0.11
N LEU A 27 6.82 -6.15 -0.07
CA LEU A 27 5.60 -5.38 -0.36
C LEU A 27 4.91 -5.87 -1.64
N VAL A 28 5.67 -6.11 -2.71
CA VAL A 28 5.10 -6.56 -3.98
C VAL A 28 4.65 -8.02 -3.89
N VAL A 29 5.53 -8.93 -3.50
CA VAL A 29 5.29 -10.38 -3.59
C VAL A 29 4.29 -10.84 -2.55
N HIS A 30 4.46 -10.43 -1.30
CA HIS A 30 3.68 -10.97 -0.18
C HIS A 30 2.40 -10.17 0.12
N TYR A 31 2.34 -8.91 -0.30
CA TYR A 31 1.16 -8.07 -0.06
C TYR A 31 0.39 -7.76 -1.35
N LEU A 32 0.99 -7.05 -2.32
CA LEU A 32 0.28 -6.59 -3.51
C LEU A 32 -0.17 -7.74 -4.44
N CYS A 33 0.75 -8.64 -4.82
CA CYS A 33 0.44 -9.77 -5.71
C CYS A 33 -0.59 -10.71 -5.07
N ARG A 34 -0.46 -10.98 -3.76
CA ARG A 34 -1.44 -11.79 -3.02
C ARG A 34 -2.81 -11.12 -2.97
N LYS A 35 -2.87 -9.80 -2.71
CA LYS A 35 -4.11 -9.04 -2.69
C LYS A 35 -4.84 -9.12 -4.03
N ILE A 36 -4.13 -8.90 -5.13
CA ILE A 36 -4.69 -8.97 -6.50
C ILE A 36 -5.12 -10.40 -6.84
N GLY A 37 -4.35 -11.41 -6.41
CA GLY A 37 -4.68 -12.82 -6.60
C GLY A 37 -5.77 -13.36 -5.66
N GLY A 38 -6.39 -12.53 -4.81
CA GLY A 38 -7.39 -12.97 -3.83
C GLY A 38 -6.84 -13.92 -2.75
N GLN A 39 -5.53 -13.97 -2.58
CA GLN A 39 -4.86 -14.84 -1.61
C GLN A 39 -4.85 -14.21 -0.21
N ARG A 40 -4.80 -15.06 0.81
CA ARG A 40 -4.67 -14.61 2.20
C ARG A 40 -3.35 -13.86 2.41
N LEU A 41 -3.44 -12.65 2.94
CA LEU A 41 -2.28 -11.84 3.33
C LEU A 41 -1.60 -12.46 4.56
N PRO A 42 -0.25 -12.39 4.67
CA PRO A 42 0.45 -12.86 5.85
C PRO A 42 -0.08 -12.19 7.13
N VAL A 43 -0.26 -10.87 7.05
CA VAL A 43 -0.80 -10.05 8.13
C VAL A 43 -1.74 -8.98 7.52
N PRO A 44 -2.99 -8.83 8.00
CA PRO A 44 -3.96 -7.89 7.44
C PRO A 44 -3.80 -6.46 8.00
N ILE A 45 -2.58 -5.90 7.91
CA ILE A 45 -2.23 -4.58 8.47
C ILE A 45 -2.32 -3.41 7.48
N ILE A 46 -2.47 -3.70 6.17
CA ILE A 46 -2.58 -2.67 5.12
C ILE A 46 -4.05 -2.38 4.87
N ALA A 47 -4.46 -1.12 5.10
CA ALA A 47 -5.84 -0.68 4.90
C ALA A 47 -6.19 -0.54 3.41
N GLU A 48 -7.45 -0.78 3.06
CA GLU A 48 -8.00 -0.38 1.76
C GLU A 48 -8.56 1.02 1.85
N VAL A 49 -7.97 1.95 1.10
CA VAL A 49 -8.36 3.37 1.10
C VAL A 49 -8.24 3.90 -0.32
N ASP A 50 -9.27 4.61 -0.78
CA ASP A 50 -9.18 5.41 -2.00
C ASP A 50 -8.32 6.65 -1.74
N LEU A 51 -7.00 6.49 -1.87
CA LEU A 51 -6.00 7.47 -1.47
C LEU A 51 -6.22 8.82 -2.15
N TYR A 52 -6.68 8.80 -3.41
CA TYR A 52 -6.89 10.00 -4.21
C TYR A 52 -8.15 10.79 -3.82
N LYS A 53 -8.94 10.35 -2.84
CA LYS A 53 -10.07 11.12 -2.32
C LYS A 53 -9.72 12.00 -1.12
N PHE A 54 -8.52 11.86 -0.56
CA PHE A 54 -8.17 12.49 0.71
C PHE A 54 -6.96 13.41 0.58
N ASP A 55 -6.89 14.39 1.48
CA ASP A 55 -5.65 15.14 1.67
C ASP A 55 -4.63 14.26 2.43
N PRO A 56 -3.31 14.43 2.22
CA PRO A 56 -2.30 13.55 2.81
C PRO A 56 -2.31 13.50 4.34
N TRP A 57 -2.68 14.61 5.01
CA TRP A 57 -2.76 14.70 6.47
C TRP A 57 -3.98 13.97 7.06
N ASP A 58 -4.97 13.62 6.25
CA ASP A 58 -6.13 12.82 6.69
C ASP A 58 -5.84 11.31 6.59
N LEU A 59 -4.78 10.90 5.89
CA LEU A 59 -4.45 9.49 5.66
C LEU A 59 -4.01 8.73 6.92
N PRO A 60 -3.20 9.29 7.84
CA PRO A 60 -2.78 8.59 9.06
C PRO A 60 -3.96 8.03 9.87
N GLU A 61 -5.06 8.77 9.96
CA GLU A 61 -6.27 8.35 10.69
C GLU A 61 -7.00 7.15 10.06
N LYS A 62 -6.68 6.83 8.80
CA LYS A 62 -7.28 5.73 8.03
C LYS A 62 -6.42 4.48 8.00
N ALA A 63 -5.18 4.58 8.47
CA ALA A 63 -4.30 3.42 8.54
C ALA A 63 -4.72 2.50 9.68
N LEU A 64 -4.49 1.19 9.52
CA LEU A 64 -4.66 0.21 10.60
C LEU A 64 -3.42 0.10 11.49
N PHE A 65 -2.29 0.59 10.99
CA PHE A 65 -0.97 0.40 11.57
C PHE A 65 -0.03 1.53 11.11
N GLY A 66 0.91 1.91 11.97
CA GLY A 66 2.04 2.77 11.60
C GLY A 66 2.09 4.07 12.40
N GLN A 67 3.32 4.48 12.76
CA GLN A 67 3.58 5.69 13.53
C GLN A 67 4.18 6.81 12.66
N ARG A 68 5.10 6.44 11.76
CA ARG A 68 5.84 7.37 10.88
C ARG A 68 5.58 7.14 9.40
N GLU A 69 5.18 5.93 9.06
CA GLU A 69 4.92 5.46 7.70
C GLU A 69 3.63 4.66 7.73
N TRP A 70 2.82 4.82 6.69
CA TRP A 70 1.52 4.19 6.56
C TRP A 70 1.39 3.55 5.18
N TYR A 71 0.75 2.38 5.14
CA TYR A 71 0.61 1.58 3.93
C TYR A 71 -0.86 1.42 3.58
N PHE A 72 -1.19 1.61 2.31
CA PHE A 72 -2.56 1.52 1.80
C PHE A 72 -2.61 0.73 0.51
N PHE A 73 -3.66 -0.06 0.34
CA PHE A 73 -4.14 -0.49 -0.97
C PHE A 73 -5.10 0.57 -1.48
N THR A 74 -4.82 1.13 -2.65
CA THR A 74 -5.70 2.08 -3.33
C THR A 74 -6.07 1.57 -4.72
N PRO A 75 -7.33 1.77 -5.17
CA PRO A 75 -7.66 1.62 -6.58
C PRO A 75 -6.71 2.45 -7.44
N ARG A 76 -6.30 1.89 -8.57
CA ARG A 76 -5.44 2.58 -9.53
C ARG A 76 -6.29 3.09 -10.69
N ASP A 77 -6.71 4.34 -10.58
CA ASP A 77 -7.45 5.02 -11.65
C ASP A 77 -6.52 5.49 -12.76
N ARG A 78 -6.95 5.32 -14.01
CA ARG A 78 -6.27 5.85 -15.18
C ARG A 78 -6.72 7.28 -15.46
N LYS A 79 -5.78 8.17 -15.76
CA LYS A 79 -6.08 9.55 -16.19
C LYS A 79 -6.77 9.61 -17.55
N TYR A 80 -6.48 8.64 -18.43
CA TYR A 80 -7.08 8.50 -19.75
C TYR A 80 -7.54 7.05 -19.95
N PRO A 81 -8.66 6.77 -20.63
CA PRO A 81 -9.21 5.42 -20.78
C PRO A 81 -8.18 4.37 -21.24
N ASN A 82 -7.33 4.74 -22.20
CA ASN A 82 -6.29 3.87 -22.79
C ASN A 82 -4.86 4.20 -22.31
N GLY A 83 -4.70 5.10 -21.34
CA GLY A 83 -3.39 5.54 -20.86
C GLY A 83 -2.89 4.72 -19.67
N SER A 84 -1.57 4.57 -19.55
CA SER A 84 -0.91 3.98 -18.37
C SER A 84 -0.77 4.97 -17.21
N ARG A 85 -0.93 6.28 -17.49
CA ARG A 85 -0.76 7.36 -16.54
C ARG A 85 -1.87 7.33 -15.49
N PRO A 86 -1.54 7.17 -14.20
CA PRO A 86 -2.54 7.19 -13.14
C PRO A 86 -3.11 8.61 -12.97
N ASN A 87 -4.39 8.69 -12.58
CA ASN A 87 -4.94 9.92 -12.04
C ASN A 87 -4.30 10.17 -10.68
N ARG A 88 -3.81 11.38 -10.45
CA ARG A 88 -3.10 11.78 -9.24
C ARG A 88 -3.68 13.02 -8.58
N ALA A 89 -4.83 13.51 -9.04
CA ALA A 89 -5.59 14.49 -8.27
C ALA A 89 -5.95 13.86 -6.91
N ALA A 90 -5.73 14.58 -5.82
CA ALA A 90 -5.98 14.07 -4.47
C ALA A 90 -6.49 15.17 -3.55
N GLY A 91 -7.67 14.98 -2.96
CA GLY A 91 -8.30 15.96 -2.09
C GLY A 91 -8.37 17.35 -2.75
N ARG A 92 -7.71 18.32 -2.13
CA ARG A 92 -7.61 19.71 -2.62
C ARG A 92 -6.38 19.99 -3.49
N GLY A 93 -5.61 18.97 -3.85
CA GLY A 93 -4.36 19.11 -4.59
C GLY A 93 -4.10 17.96 -5.57
N TYR A 94 -2.82 17.67 -5.80
CA TYR A 94 -2.39 16.57 -6.66
C TYR A 94 -1.02 16.02 -6.26
N TRP A 95 -0.80 14.74 -6.50
CA TRP A 95 0.50 14.09 -6.34
C TRP A 95 1.38 14.29 -7.59
N LYS A 96 2.58 14.86 -7.41
CA LYS A 96 3.60 14.99 -8.45
C LYS A 96 4.58 13.81 -8.32
N ALA A 97 4.87 13.11 -9.41
CA ALA A 97 5.95 12.12 -9.39
C ALA A 97 7.30 12.80 -9.17
N THR A 98 8.14 12.16 -8.38
CA THR A 98 9.53 12.55 -8.10
C THR A 98 10.40 11.32 -8.28
N GLY A 99 11.55 11.47 -8.95
CA GLY A 99 12.43 10.35 -9.28
C GLY A 99 11.99 9.54 -10.51
N ALA A 100 12.78 8.53 -10.85
CA ALA A 100 12.49 7.58 -11.91
C ALA A 100 11.87 6.29 -11.34
N ASP A 101 11.09 5.58 -12.16
CA ASP A 101 10.52 4.29 -11.78
C ASP A 101 11.65 3.28 -11.54
N LYS A 102 11.65 2.62 -10.37
CA LYS A 102 12.57 1.55 -10.02
C LYS A 102 11.93 0.20 -10.38
N PRO A 103 12.48 -0.56 -11.35
CA PRO A 103 11.95 -1.89 -11.65
C PRO A 103 12.19 -2.82 -10.46
N LEU A 104 11.16 -3.58 -10.09
CA LEU A 104 11.25 -4.63 -9.07
C LEU A 104 11.14 -5.99 -9.77
N VAL A 105 12.19 -6.79 -9.64
CA VAL A 105 12.25 -8.17 -10.15
C VAL A 105 12.33 -9.10 -8.95
N PRO A 106 11.23 -9.81 -8.59
CA PRO A 106 11.26 -10.80 -7.53
C PRO A 106 12.32 -11.87 -7.80
N LYS A 107 13.03 -12.32 -6.76
CA LYS A 107 14.00 -13.41 -6.89
C LYS A 107 13.27 -14.68 -7.30
N GLY A 108 13.60 -15.21 -8.48
CA GLY A 108 13.03 -16.46 -9.02
C GLY A 108 12.12 -16.30 -10.24
N THR A 109 11.75 -15.08 -10.66
CA THR A 109 11.08 -14.88 -11.95
C THR A 109 12.11 -14.81 -13.06
N THR A 110 12.52 -15.95 -13.62
CA THR A 110 13.15 -15.97 -14.94
C THR A 110 12.13 -15.43 -15.93
N LYS A 111 12.41 -14.29 -16.58
CA LYS A 111 11.66 -13.88 -17.77
C LYS A 111 11.63 -15.08 -18.72
N PRO A 112 10.47 -15.50 -19.26
CA PRO A 112 10.49 -16.35 -20.44
C PRO A 112 11.22 -15.54 -21.52
N SER A 113 12.31 -16.07 -22.07
CA SER A 113 12.87 -15.52 -23.29
C SER A 113 11.78 -15.58 -24.36
N ALA A 114 11.50 -14.44 -24.97
CA ALA A 114 10.73 -14.38 -26.22
C ALA A 114 11.49 -15.12 -27.33
#